data_AF-A0AA96DF47-F1
#
_entry.id   AF-A0AA96DF47-F1
#
_cell.length_a   1.000
_cell.length_b   1.000
_cell.length_c   1.000
_cell.angle_alpha   90.00
_cell.angle_beta   90.00
_cell.angle_gamma   90.00
#
_symmetry.space_group_name_H-M   'P 1'
#
loop_
_entity.id
_entity.type
_entity.pdbx_description
1 polymer ?
#
loop_
_entity_poly.entity_id
_entity_poly.type
_entity_poly.pdbx_seq_one_letter_code
_entity_poly.pdbx_strand_id
1 'polypeptide(L)'
;MVVNRWHDNVALMFNEESRLDPTKDDIDFVEGFVSSYPSLFIVLKQNEILDFFNTIKNYENKIKLKEHIRDYTINRANPNFWEHFDWFDNEFKKSNPLEYGLFDLNRYYSATINGDN
;
A
#
# COMPACT_ATOMS: atom_id res chain seq x y z
N MET A 1 3.28 1.77 -6.20
CA MET A 1 1.82 1.56 -6.38
C MET A 1 1.10 2.71 -5.73
N VAL A 2 0.24 3.40 -6.47
CA VAL A 2 -0.63 4.47 -5.97
C VAL A 2 -2.07 4.04 -6.23
N VAL A 3 -2.91 4.10 -5.21
CA VAL A 3 -4.34 3.78 -5.32
C VAL A 3 -5.09 5.10 -5.40
N ASN A 4 -5.73 5.39 -6.52
CA ASN A 4 -6.54 6.59 -6.67
C ASN A 4 -8.00 6.26 -6.36
N ARG A 5 -8.56 6.96 -5.38
CA ARG A 5 -9.96 6.80 -4.98
C ARG A 5 -10.82 7.86 -5.64
N TRP A 6 -11.79 7.43 -6.43
CA TRP A 6 -12.61 8.35 -7.20
C TRP A 6 -13.61 9.10 -6.32
N HIS A 7 -13.63 10.42 -6.45
CA HIS A 7 -14.63 11.28 -5.86
C HIS A 7 -15.44 11.94 -6.97
N ASP A 8 -16.75 11.69 -7.01
CA ASP A 8 -17.63 12.37 -7.97
C ASP A 8 -17.70 13.88 -7.69
N ASN A 9 -17.42 14.30 -6.45
CA ASN A 9 -17.32 15.71 -6.07
C ASN A 9 -16.51 15.92 -4.76
N VAL A 10 -15.70 16.98 -4.70
CA VAL A 10 -14.86 17.40 -3.56
C VAL A 10 -15.27 18.73 -2.91
N ALA A 11 -16.45 19.28 -3.25
CA ALA A 11 -16.88 20.62 -2.83
C ALA A 11 -17.31 20.74 -1.35
N LEU A 12 -17.39 19.63 -0.60
CA LEU A 12 -17.89 19.62 0.78
C LEU A 12 -16.86 18.97 1.72
N MET A 13 -16.62 19.60 2.87
CA MET A 13 -15.72 19.08 3.90
C MET A 13 -16.31 17.92 4.72
N PHE A 14 -17.60 17.60 4.55
CA PHE A 14 -18.31 16.57 5.31
C PHE A 14 -18.99 15.54 4.39
N ASN A 15 -19.31 14.36 4.93
CA ASN A 15 -20.03 13.27 4.27
C ASN A 15 -19.37 12.72 2.98
N GLU A 16 -18.05 12.56 3.00
CA GLU A 16 -17.24 12.11 1.85
C GLU A 16 -17.68 10.75 1.29
N GLU A 17 -18.08 9.83 2.14
CA GLU A 17 -18.52 8.47 1.76
C GLU A 17 -19.61 8.45 0.69
N SER A 18 -20.55 9.40 0.74
CA SER A 18 -21.64 9.52 -0.23
C SER A 18 -21.21 9.91 -1.64
N ARG A 19 -19.95 10.34 -1.82
CA ARG A 19 -19.38 10.85 -3.07
C ARG A 19 -18.23 10.00 -3.60
N LEU A 20 -17.86 8.97 -2.85
CA LEU A 20 -16.88 7.98 -3.28
C LEU A 20 -17.57 7.00 -4.23
N ASP A 21 -16.95 6.76 -5.38
CA ASP A 21 -17.41 5.73 -6.33
C ASP A 21 -16.30 4.70 -6.54
N PRO A 22 -16.30 3.60 -5.75
CA PRO A 22 -15.27 2.56 -5.85
C PRO A 22 -15.22 1.88 -7.21
N THR A 23 -16.26 1.99 -8.05
CA THR A 23 -16.28 1.38 -9.39
C THR A 23 -15.35 2.10 -10.37
N LYS A 24 -14.92 3.32 -10.02
CA LYS A 24 -14.00 4.17 -10.79
C LYS A 24 -12.62 4.27 -10.16
N ASP A 25 -12.36 3.55 -9.06
CA ASP A 25 -11.03 3.50 -8.46
C ASP A 25 -10.04 2.84 -9.43
N ASP A 26 -8.83 3.36 -9.48
CA ASP A 26 -7.74 2.80 -10.27
C ASP A 26 -6.44 2.70 -9.48
N ILE A 27 -5.46 2.01 -10.06
CA ILE A 27 -4.18 1.74 -9.43
C ILE A 27 -3.08 1.98 -10.46
N ASP A 28 -2.17 2.88 -10.11
CA ASP A 28 -0.98 3.19 -10.89
C ASP A 28 0.25 2.47 -10.35
N PHE A 29 1.01 1.85 -11.25
CA PHE A 29 2.32 1.28 -10.97
C PHE A 29 3.39 2.17 -11.59
N VAL A 30 3.99 3.00 -10.75
CA VAL A 30 5.08 3.91 -11.12
C VAL A 30 6.41 3.27 -10.74
N GLU A 31 7.40 3.43 -11.61
CA GLU A 31 8.78 3.03 -11.33
C GLU A 31 9.41 3.98 -10.29
N GLY A 32 10.10 3.42 -9.31
CA GLY A 32 10.73 4.20 -8.23
C GLY A 32 9.75 4.61 -7.13
N PHE A 33 10.01 5.76 -6.52
CA PHE A 33 9.32 6.23 -5.31
C PHE A 33 8.63 7.56 -5.55
N VAL A 34 7.36 7.64 -5.16
CA VAL A 34 6.52 8.84 -5.36
C VAL A 34 6.52 9.74 -4.12
N SER A 35 6.70 9.18 -2.92
CA SER A 35 6.52 9.91 -1.67
C SER A 35 7.19 9.20 -0.49
N SER A 36 7.55 9.97 0.55
CA SER A 36 8.08 9.48 1.82
C SER A 36 6.99 9.01 2.81
N TYR A 37 5.73 8.88 2.38
CA TYR A 37 4.61 8.48 3.26
C TYR A 37 3.99 7.14 2.83
N PRO A 38 4.69 6.01 3.03
CA PRO A 38 4.21 4.70 2.61
C PRO A 38 3.04 4.26 3.49
N SER A 39 1.99 3.74 2.84
CA SER A 39 0.89 3.07 3.55
C SER A 39 1.24 1.64 3.92
N LEU A 40 2.00 0.93 3.07
CA LEU A 40 2.40 -0.46 3.27
C LEU A 40 3.58 -0.83 2.37
N PHE A 41 4.52 -1.62 2.88
CA PHE A 41 5.54 -2.26 2.05
C PHE A 41 5.06 -3.61 1.54
N ILE A 42 5.28 -3.84 0.26
CA ILE A 42 4.91 -5.08 -0.44
C ILE A 42 6.17 -5.64 -1.09
N VAL A 43 6.46 -6.91 -0.82
CA VAL A 43 7.61 -7.62 -1.39
C VAL A 43 7.07 -8.86 -2.10
N LEU A 44 7.34 -8.95 -3.40
CA LEU A 44 6.85 -10.02 -4.28
C LEU A 44 8.04 -10.72 -4.94
N LYS A 45 7.98 -12.04 -5.07
CA LYS A 45 8.85 -12.74 -6.01
C LYS A 45 8.31 -12.55 -7.43
N GLN A 46 9.20 -12.62 -8.41
CA GLN A 46 8.85 -12.41 -9.82
C GLN A 46 7.73 -13.36 -10.30
N ASN A 47 7.71 -14.59 -9.80
CA ASN A 47 6.68 -15.59 -10.14
C ASN A 47 5.33 -15.38 -9.40
N GLU A 48 5.28 -14.51 -8.39
CA GLU A 48 4.07 -14.19 -7.61
C GLU A 48 3.30 -12.97 -8.17
N ILE A 49 3.93 -12.20 -9.06
CA ILE A 49 3.38 -10.95 -9.60
C ILE A 49 1.98 -11.13 -10.22
N LEU A 50 1.79 -12.17 -11.03
CA LEU A 50 0.50 -12.41 -11.70
C LEU A 50 -0.60 -12.76 -10.69
N ASP A 51 -0.26 -13.56 -9.68
CA ASP A 51 -1.19 -13.96 -8.62
C ASP A 51 -1.58 -12.77 -7.73
N PHE A 52 -0.61 -11.90 -7.42
CA PHE A 52 -0.85 -10.66 -6.70
C PHE A 52 -1.82 -9.73 -7.44
N PHE A 53 -1.64 -9.53 -8.75
CA PHE A 53 -2.57 -8.70 -9.54
C PHE A 53 -3.98 -9.30 -9.60
N ASN A 54 -4.09 -10.62 -9.75
CA ASN A 54 -5.38 -11.30 -9.70
C ASN A 54 -6.05 -11.15 -8.32
N THR A 55 -5.25 -11.21 -7.26
CA THR A 55 -5.70 -11.05 -5.88
C THR A 55 -6.25 -9.64 -5.64
N ILE A 56 -5.54 -8.59 -6.07
CA ILE A 56 -6.01 -7.20 -5.96
C ILE A 56 -7.25 -6.97 -6.80
N LYS A 57 -7.27 -7.43 -8.06
CA LYS A 57 -8.40 -7.21 -8.97
C LYS A 57 -9.70 -7.83 -8.45
N ASN A 58 -9.60 -8.98 -7.78
CA ASN A 58 -10.75 -9.69 -7.25
C ASN A 58 -11.03 -9.37 -5.78
N TYR A 59 -10.44 -8.29 -5.23
CA TYR A 59 -10.54 -7.84 -3.84
C TYR A 59 -11.94 -7.34 -3.45
N GLU A 60 -12.96 -8.18 -3.64
CA GLU A 60 -14.30 -7.95 -3.11
C GLU A 60 -14.42 -8.64 -1.75
N ASN A 61 -14.15 -7.90 -0.68
CA ASN A 61 -14.58 -8.09 0.71
C ASN A 61 -14.55 -9.52 1.32
N LYS A 62 -13.83 -10.45 0.70
CA LYS A 62 -13.69 -11.84 1.14
C LYS A 62 -12.54 -11.92 2.13
N ILE A 63 -12.82 -12.40 3.34
CA ILE A 63 -11.85 -12.58 4.42
C ILE A 63 -10.60 -13.35 3.95
N LYS A 64 -10.79 -14.44 3.17
CA LYS A 64 -9.69 -15.23 2.59
C LYS A 64 -8.74 -14.44 1.69
N LEU A 65 -9.25 -13.39 1.04
CA LEU A 65 -8.46 -12.56 0.14
C LEU A 65 -7.65 -11.51 0.89
N LYS A 66 -8.13 -11.09 2.07
CA LYS A 66 -7.34 -10.31 3.01
C LYS A 66 -6.14 -11.12 3.51
N GLU A 67 -6.31 -12.41 3.78
CA GLU A 67 -5.23 -13.33 4.17
C GLU A 67 -4.16 -13.45 3.08
N HIS A 68 -4.52 -13.65 1.81
CA HIS A 68 -3.53 -13.71 0.73
C HIS A 68 -2.75 -12.40 0.52
N ILE A 69 -3.39 -11.23 0.62
CA ILE A 69 -2.65 -9.97 0.51
C ILE A 69 -1.64 -9.83 1.66
N ARG A 70 -1.98 -10.34 2.85
CA ARG A 70 -1.11 -10.25 4.03
C ARG A 70 0.22 -10.98 3.81
N ASP A 71 0.23 -12.07 3.04
CA ASP A 71 1.44 -12.84 2.74
C ASP A 71 2.49 -12.03 1.96
N TYR A 72 2.06 -11.04 1.18
CA TYR A 72 2.95 -10.17 0.40
C TYR A 72 3.38 -8.90 1.13
N THR A 73 2.78 -8.63 2.29
CA THR A 73 2.91 -7.34 2.98
C THR A 73 3.81 -7.44 4.20
N ILE A 74 4.67 -6.44 4.40
CA ILE A 74 5.54 -6.40 5.56
C ILE A 74 4.81 -5.70 6.72
N ASN A 75 4.30 -6.48 7.67
CA ASN A 75 3.71 -5.91 8.88
C ASN A 75 4.79 -5.28 9.79
N ARG A 76 4.42 -4.26 10.57
CA ARG A 76 5.31 -3.71 11.62
C ARG A 76 5.75 -4.74 12.66
N ALA A 77 4.93 -5.75 12.91
CA ALA A 77 5.27 -6.85 13.82
C ALA A 77 6.20 -7.90 13.19
N ASN A 78 6.56 -7.78 11.91
CA ASN A 78 7.52 -8.67 11.28
C ASN A 78 8.90 -8.48 11.94
N PRO A 79 9.58 -9.56 12.40
CA PRO A 79 10.89 -9.46 13.03
C PRO A 79 11.95 -8.80 12.14
N ASN A 80 11.79 -8.90 10.81
CA ASN A 80 12.69 -8.33 9.81
C ASN A 80 12.17 -6.99 9.26
N PHE A 81 11.20 -6.34 9.91
CA PHE A 81 10.60 -5.09 9.44
C PHE A 81 11.66 -4.01 9.14
N TRP A 82 12.63 -3.83 10.04
CA TRP A 82 13.68 -2.81 9.88
C TRP A 82 14.62 -3.11 8.72
N GLU A 83 14.92 -4.38 8.46
CA GLU A 83 15.72 -4.77 7.29
C GLU A 83 15.02 -4.37 5.97
N HIS A 84 13.72 -4.62 5.89
CA HIS A 84 12.92 -4.17 4.74
C HIS A 84 12.86 -2.65 4.66
N PHE A 85 12.60 -1.96 5.78
CA PHE A 85 12.56 -0.50 5.84
C PHE A 85 13.88 0.10 5.33
N ASP A 86 15.01 -0.37 5.85
CA ASP A 86 16.34 0.11 5.47
C ASP A 86 16.62 -0.15 3.99
N TRP A 87 16.17 -1.29 3.46
CA TRP A 87 16.28 -1.56 2.02
C TRP A 87 15.51 -0.52 1.20
N PHE A 88 14.23 -0.29 1.50
CA PHE A 88 13.42 0.70 0.78
C PHE A 88 14.00 2.11 0.91
N ASP A 89 14.45 2.50 2.12
CA ASP A 89 14.99 3.83 2.38
C ASP A 89 16.27 4.09 1.57
N ASN A 90 17.17 3.10 1.55
CA ASN A 90 18.39 3.17 0.75
C ASN A 90 18.09 3.26 -0.75
N GLU A 91 17.13 2.49 -1.26
CA GLU A 91 16.75 2.55 -2.68
C GLU A 91 16.06 3.87 -3.04
N PHE A 92 15.25 4.44 -2.14
CA PHE A 92 14.66 5.76 -2.36
C PHE A 92 15.73 6.84 -2.42
N LYS A 93 16.68 6.83 -1.48
CA LYS A 93 17.80 7.76 -1.45
C LYS A 93 18.68 7.68 -2.70
N LYS A 94 18.90 6.47 -3.24
CA LYS A 94 19.67 6.26 -4.47
C LYS A 94 18.93 6.76 -5.71
N SER A 95 17.64 6.45 -5.81
CA SER A 95 16.84 6.73 -7.02
C SER A 95 16.44 8.19 -7.14
N ASN A 96 16.13 8.87 -6.03
CA ASN A 96 15.69 10.26 -6.03
C ASN A 96 16.31 11.07 -4.87
N PRO A 97 17.62 11.33 -4.90
CA PRO A 97 18.34 11.97 -3.79
C PRO A 97 17.90 13.42 -3.52
N LEU A 98 17.32 14.12 -4.50
CA LEU A 98 16.90 15.52 -4.36
C LEU A 98 15.56 15.65 -3.62
N GLU A 99 14.62 14.74 -3.88
CA GLU A 99 13.29 14.73 -3.25
C GLU A 99 13.19 13.68 -2.13
N TYR A 100 14.31 13.03 -1.80
CA TYR A 100 14.37 12.02 -0.75
C TYR A 100 13.91 12.62 0.59
N GLY A 101 12.94 11.93 1.19
CA GLY A 101 12.54 12.11 2.57
C GLY A 101 12.55 10.76 3.26
N LEU A 102 13.02 10.73 4.51
CA LEU A 102 12.94 9.54 5.36
C LEU A 102 11.47 9.11 5.44
N PHE A 103 11.22 7.81 5.33
CA PHE A 103 9.87 7.29 5.38
C PHE A 103 9.17 7.60 6.71
N ASP A 104 8.07 8.35 6.64
CA ASP A 104 7.20 8.60 7.79
C ASP A 104 6.23 7.43 7.95
N LEU A 105 6.48 6.65 8.99
CA LEU A 105 5.67 5.50 9.32
C LEU A 105 4.34 5.87 9.98
N ASN A 106 4.03 7.11 10.34
CA ASN A 106 2.78 7.46 11.04
C ASN A 106 1.51 7.03 10.28
N ARG A 107 1.57 6.96 8.94
CA ARG A 107 0.45 6.50 8.08
C ARG A 107 0.58 5.04 7.65
N TYR A 108 1.61 4.35 8.11
CA TYR A 108 1.85 2.94 7.81
C TYR A 108 0.80 2.08 8.50
N TYR A 109 0.22 1.14 7.76
CA TYR A 109 -0.86 0.28 8.20
C TYR A 109 -0.50 -0.40 9.55
N SER A 110 -1.29 -0.08 10.57
CA SER A 110 -0.96 -0.39 11.97
C SER A 110 -1.62 -1.65 12.49
N ALA A 111 -2.60 -2.21 11.79
CA ALA A 111 -3.26 -3.43 12.25
C ALA A 111 -2.22 -4.56 12.25
N THR A 112 -1.95 -5.10 13.45
CA THR A 112 -1.17 -6.33 13.56
C THR A 112 -1.99 -7.42 12.89
N ILE A 113 -1.36 -8.15 12.00
CA ILE A 113 -2.02 -9.24 11.26
C ILE A 113 -2.37 -10.45 12.18
N ASN A 114 -2.40 -10.25 13.50
CA ASN A 114 -2.63 -11.28 14.52
C ASN A 114 -3.74 -10.91 15.52
N GLY A 115 -4.72 -10.08 15.16
CA GLY A 115 -5.83 -9.84 16.08
C GLY A 115 -6.91 -8.91 15.57
N ASP A 116 -7.79 -9.44 14.72
CA ASP A 116 -9.19 -9.01 14.74
C ASP A 116 -9.97 -10.21 15.31
N ASN A 117 -10.54 -10.03 16.51
CA ASN A 117 -11.60 -10.90 17.02
C ASN A 117 -12.87 -10.72 16.19
#